data_AF-A0A4V3E3G6-F1
#
_entry.id   AF-A0A4V3E3G6-F1
#
_cell.length_a   1.000
_cell.length_b   1.000
_cell.length_c   1.000
_cell.angle_alpha   90.00
_cell.angle_beta   90.00
_cell.angle_gamma   90.00
#
_symmetry.space_group_name_H-M   'P 1'
#
loop_
_entity.id
_entity.type
_entity.pdbx_description
1 polymer ?
#
loop_
_entity_poly.entity_id
_entity_poly.type
_entity_poly.pdbx_seq_one_letter_code
_entity_poly.pdbx_strand_id
1 'polypeptide(L)'
;MEKTFLVDVSIVSVFGSLGANKAYLGDVLAGQVIEDETFRFRPYEQIVTSIIVSKRFVDNKMEVITHNGESVQYSVSANFS
;
A
#
# COMPACT_ATOMS: atom_id res chain seq x y z
N MET A 1 -15.51 3.15 -4.55
CA MET A 1 -14.18 2.82 -5.07
C MET A 1 -13.90 1.40 -4.66
N GLU A 2 -13.58 0.54 -5.62
CA GLU A 2 -13.22 -0.87 -5.39
C GLU A 2 -11.98 -0.96 -4.49
N LYS A 3 -11.90 -1.99 -3.65
CA LYS A 3 -10.83 -2.21 -2.68
C LYS A 3 -10.04 -3.49 -2.91
N THR A 4 -8.76 -3.46 -2.55
CA THR A 4 -7.95 -4.66 -2.34
C THR A 4 -7.76 -4.89 -0.84
N PHE A 5 -7.88 -6.13 -0.39
CA PHE A 5 -7.76 -6.53 1.02
C PHE A 5 -6.51 -7.36 1.25
N LEU A 6 -5.70 -6.98 2.25
CA LEU A 6 -4.40 -7.59 2.51
C LEU A 6 -4.24 -8.20 3.92
N VAL A 7 -3.39 -9.21 4.02
CA VAL A 7 -2.76 -9.75 5.26
C VAL A 7 -1.24 -9.61 5.22
N ASP A 8 -0.61 -9.86 6.38
CA ASP A 8 0.83 -9.80 6.58
C ASP A 8 1.42 -8.45 6.11
N VAL A 9 0.72 -7.38 6.48
CA VAL A 9 0.91 -6.06 5.91
C VAL A 9 2.04 -5.32 6.62
N SER A 10 2.91 -4.71 5.82
CA SER A 10 3.99 -3.83 6.30
C SER A 10 3.96 -2.50 5.55
N ILE A 11 4.19 -1.41 6.26
CA ILE A 11 4.54 -0.12 5.65
C ILE A 11 6.06 0.02 5.70
N VAL A 12 6.68 0.27 4.55
CA VAL A 12 8.12 0.47 4.42
C VAL A 12 8.40 1.90 3.99
N SER A 13 9.21 2.63 4.75
CA SER A 13 9.66 3.97 4.36
C SER A 13 10.86 3.88 3.42
N VAL A 14 10.74 4.52 2.27
CA VAL A 14 11.77 4.55 1.22
C VAL A 14 12.60 5.82 1.37
N PHE A 15 13.92 5.64 1.36
CA PHE A 15 14.89 6.75 1.41
C PHE A 15 15.82 6.68 0.21
N GLY A 16 15.94 7.80 -0.49
CA GLY A 16 16.93 8.01 -1.54
C GLY A 16 18.26 8.43 -0.95
N SER A 17 19.34 8.12 -1.67
CA SER A 17 20.66 8.69 -1.39
C SER A 17 20.82 9.96 -2.20
N LEU A 18 21.05 11.09 -1.52
CA LEU A 18 21.38 12.37 -2.15
C LEU A 18 22.76 12.80 -1.62
N GLY A 19 23.80 12.19 -2.19
CA GLY A 19 25.18 12.33 -1.71
C GLY A 19 25.37 11.68 -0.33
N ALA A 20 25.76 12.46 0.68
CA ALA A 20 25.94 11.98 2.05
C ALA A 20 24.64 11.94 2.88
N ASN A 21 23.55 12.53 2.37
CA ASN A 21 22.28 12.65 3.09
C ASN A 21 21.25 11.64 2.58
N LYS A 22 20.42 11.14 3.51
CA LYS A 22 19.22 10.37 3.18
C LYS A 22 18.05 11.33 2.96
N ALA A 23 17.40 11.24 1.81
CA ALA A 23 16.16 11.97 1.52
C ALA A 23 14.97 11.03 1.64
N TYR A 24 13.97 11.38 2.44
CA TYR A 24 12.72 10.62 2.50
C TYR A 24 11.97 10.74 1.16
N LEU A 25 11.61 9.61 0.56
CA LEU A 25 10.93 9.57 -0.74
C LEU A 25 9.45 9.20 -0.64
N GLY A 26 9.04 8.53 0.45
CA GLY A 26 7.66 8.12 0.66
C GLY A 26 7.56 6.81 1.42
N ASP A 27 6.34 6.46 1.80
CA ASP A 27 6.00 5.17 2.37
C ASP A 27 5.38 4.29 1.27
N VAL A 28 5.71 3.00 1.24
CA VAL A 28 5.07 2.00 0.37
C VAL A 28 4.38 0.94 1.21
N LEU A 29 3.30 0.37 0.68
CA LEU A 29 2.58 -0.73 1.31
C LEU A 29 3.03 -2.06 0.69
N ALA A 30 3.37 -3.02 1.52
CA ALA A 30 3.59 -4.41 1.11
C ALA A 30 2.63 -5.32 1.85
N GLY A 31 2.11 -6.34 1.17
CA GLY A 31 1.24 -7.34 1.80
C GLY A 31 0.81 -8.42 0.82
N GLN A 32 0.07 -9.40 1.33
CA GLN A 32 -0.50 -10.48 0.54
C GLN A 32 -1.99 -10.28 0.30
N VAL A 33 -2.43 -10.42 -0.96
CA VAL A 33 -3.83 -10.26 -1.35
C VAL A 33 -4.68 -11.42 -0.83
N ILE A 34 -5.78 -11.11 -0.16
CA ILE A 34 -6.82 -12.09 0.21
C ILE A 34 -8.01 -11.98 -0.73
N GLU A 35 -8.41 -10.74 -1.02
CA GLU A 35 -9.56 -10.40 -1.84
C GLU A 35 -9.27 -9.11 -2.61
N ASP A 36 -9.71 -9.03 -3.85
CA ASP A 36 -9.51 -7.86 -4.70
C ASP A 36 -10.76 -7.55 -5.52
N GLU A 37 -11.47 -6.49 -5.13
CA GLU A 37 -12.63 -5.97 -5.86
C GLU A 37 -12.22 -5.22 -7.14
N THR A 38 -10.93 -4.90 -7.30
CA THR A 38 -10.43 -4.20 -8.50
C THR A 38 -10.15 -5.16 -9.67
N PHE A 39 -10.22 -6.47 -9.43
CA PHE A 39 -9.91 -7.55 -10.38
C PHE A 39 -8.50 -7.47 -11.01
N ARG A 40 -7.55 -6.82 -10.32
CA ARG A 40 -6.17 -6.62 -10.79
C ARG A 40 -5.23 -7.71 -10.30
N PHE A 41 -5.48 -8.25 -9.12
CA PHE A 41 -4.58 -9.17 -8.44
C PHE A 41 -5.27 -10.50 -8.15
N ARG A 42 -4.47 -11.57 -8.11
CA ARG A 42 -4.97 -12.89 -7.71
C ARG A 42 -4.89 -13.05 -6.19
N PRO A 43 -5.77 -13.86 -5.58
CA PRO A 43 -5.59 -14.27 -4.19
C PRO A 43 -4.21 -14.88 -3.96
N TYR A 44 -3.62 -14.55 -2.80
CA TYR A 44 -2.28 -14.92 -2.33
C TYR A 44 -1.10 -14.29 -3.09
N GLU A 45 -1.37 -13.43 -4.07
CA GLU A 45 -0.33 -12.65 -4.73
C GLU A 45 0.30 -11.66 -3.75
N GLN A 46 1.64 -11.59 -3.74
CA GLN A 46 2.35 -10.57 -2.99
C GLN A 46 2.39 -9.29 -3.80
N ILE A 47 1.97 -8.18 -3.18
CA ILE A 47 2.02 -6.87 -3.81
C ILE A 47 2.90 -5.92 -3.01
N VAL A 48 3.63 -5.08 -3.75
CA VAL A 48 4.24 -3.85 -3.23
C VAL A 48 3.60 -2.71 -4.00
N THR A 49 2.74 -1.94 -3.32
CA THR A 49 2.08 -0.80 -3.94
C THR A 49 3.08 0.34 -4.13
N SER A 50 2.74 1.33 -4.96
CA SER A 50 3.53 2.57 -5.00
C SER A 50 3.25 3.44 -3.75
N ILE A 51 3.67 4.70 -3.81
CA ILE A 51 3.66 5.66 -2.70
C ILE A 51 2.26 5.79 -2.08
N ILE A 52 2.20 5.66 -0.75
CA ILE A 52 1.02 5.93 0.07
C ILE A 52 0.75 7.44 0.03
N VAL A 53 -0.43 7.82 -0.46
CA VAL A 53 -0.88 9.22 -0.54
C VAL A 53 -1.58 9.63 0.75
N SER A 54 -2.41 8.74 1.28
CA SER A 54 -3.12 8.97 2.53
C SER A 54 -3.37 7.64 3.25
N LYS A 55 -3.49 7.74 4.57
CA LYS A 55 -3.83 6.65 5.46
C LYS A 55 -4.82 7.11 6.52
N ARG A 56 -5.80 6.26 6.82
CA ARG A 56 -6.71 6.47 7.95
C ARG A 56 -6.95 5.17 8.69
N PHE A 57 -7.07 5.25 10.01
CA PHE A 57 -7.46 4.12 10.84
C PHE A 57 -8.98 4.12 11.01
N VAL A 58 -9.60 2.97 10.74
CA VAL A 58 -11.03 2.73 10.90
C VAL A 58 -11.16 1.40 11.64
N ASP A 59 -11.57 1.48 12.90
CA ASP A 59 -11.57 0.35 13.84
C ASP A 59 -10.19 -0.34 13.89
N ASN A 60 -10.14 -1.64 13.59
CA ASN A 60 -8.94 -2.47 13.60
C ASN A 60 -8.28 -2.54 12.21
N LYS A 61 -8.69 -1.68 11.27
CA LYS A 61 -8.25 -1.68 9.88
C LYS A 61 -7.60 -0.36 9.54
N MET A 62 -6.59 -0.39 8.69
CA MET A 62 -6.09 0.80 8.03
C MET A 62 -6.60 0.82 6.59
N GLU A 63 -7.19 1.93 6.20
CA GLU A 63 -7.49 2.21 4.80
C GLU A 63 -6.43 3.15 4.25
N VAL A 64 -5.80 2.75 3.15
CA VAL A 64 -4.81 3.57 2.45
C VAL A 64 -5.21 3.84 1.02
N ILE A 65 -4.88 5.03 0.55
CA ILE A 65 -4.95 5.37 -0.87
C ILE A 65 -3.53 5.36 -1.40
N THR A 66 -3.29 4.51 -2.39
CA THR A 66 -1.98 4.36 -3.03
C THR A 66 -2.06 4.84 -4.47
N HIS A 67 -0.96 5.39 -4.98
CA HIS A 67 -0.78 5.49 -6.43
C HIS A 67 -0.33 4.14 -6.99
N ASN A 68 -0.67 3.87 -8.25
CA ASN A 68 -0.01 2.84 -9.04
C ASN A 68 0.12 3.33 -10.48
N GLY A 69 1.36 3.41 -10.97
CA GLY A 69 1.64 3.89 -12.32
C GLY A 69 0.88 5.17 -12.66
N GLU A 70 0.40 5.27 -13.90
CA GLU A 70 -0.22 6.44 -14.58
C GLU A 70 -1.44 7.09 -13.87
N SER A 71 -1.28 7.57 -12.64
CA SER A 71 -2.27 8.38 -11.88
C SER A 71 -3.50 7.61 -11.37
N VAL A 72 -3.48 6.28 -11.34
CA VAL A 72 -4.62 5.49 -10.84
C VAL A 72 -4.52 5.34 -9.33
N GLN A 73 -5.52 5.87 -8.62
CA GLN A 73 -5.68 5.71 -7.17
C GLN A 73 -6.58 4.50 -6.88
N TYR A 74 -6.18 3.64 -5.95
CA TYR A 74 -7.07 2.61 -5.41
C TYR A 74 -6.92 2.52 -3.89
N SER A 75 -7.96 1.98 -3.25
CA SER A 75 -8.04 1.88 -1.80
C SER A 75 -7.62 0.49 -1.40
N VAL A 76 -6.74 0.40 -0.41
CA VAL A 76 -6.37 -0.86 0.21
C VAL A 76 -6.87 -0.86 1.65
N SER A 77 -7.49 -1.94 2.07
CA SER A 77 -7.84 -2.16 3.47
C SER A 77 -6.99 -3.29 4.03
N ALA A 78 -6.27 -2.99 5.11
CA ALA A 78 -5.29 -3.89 5.70
C ALA A 78 -5.55 -4.06 7.20
N ASN A 79 -5.47 -5.31 7.66
CA ASN A 79 -5.45 -5.62 9.09
C ASN A 79 -3.99 -5.56 9.58
N PHE A 80 -3.74 -4.81 10.63
CA PHE A 80 -2.43 -4.77 11.30
C PHE A 80 -2.52 -5.60 12.57
N SER A 81 -1.57 -6.53 12.75
CA SER A 81 -1.41 -7.33 13.96
C SER A 81 -0.62 -6.59 15.03
#